data_AF-A0A8T2ENF1-F1
#
_entry.id   AF-A0A8T2ENF1-F1
#
_cell.length_a   1.000
_cell.length_b   1.000
_cell.length_c   1.000
_cell.angle_alpha   90.00
_cell.angle_beta   90.00
_cell.angle_gamma   90.00
#
_symmetry.space_group_name_H-M   'P 1'
#
loop_
_entity.id
_entity.type
_entity.pdbx_description
1 polymer ?
#
loop_
_entity_poly.entity_id
_entity_poly.type
_entity_poly.pdbx_seq_one_letter_code
_entity_poly.pdbx_strand_id
1 'polypeptide(L)' 'MKEKNSTTASTLGRILATCSKQAKDYGSCVASKVHEVERDICLKEFLALKSCMQHTV' A
#
# COMPACT_ATOMS: atom_id res chain seq x y z
N MET A 1 20.99 3.12 -24.21
CA MET A 1 20.61 4.30 -23.39
C MET A 1 19.47 3.87 -22.46
N LYS A 2 19.54 4.18 -21.16
CA LYS A 2 18.50 3.81 -20.17
C LYS A 2 17.23 4.63 -20.44
N GLU A 3 16.21 4.01 -21.02
CA GLU A 3 14.86 4.59 -21.05
C GLU A 3 14.30 4.67 -19.63
N LYS A 4 14.51 5.83 -19.02
CA LYS A 4 13.76 6.29 -17.87
C LYS A 4 12.36 6.65 -18.38
N ASN A 5 11.42 5.70 -18.39
CA ASN A 5 10.00 6.01 -18.53
C ASN A 5 9.48 6.64 -17.22
N SER A 6 9.99 7.85 -16.95
CA SER A 6 9.33 8.82 -16.09
C SER A 6 8.14 9.33 -16.89
N THR A 7 6.96 9.44 -16.27
CA THR A 7 5.70 10.00 -16.82
C THR A 7 4.66 8.99 -17.31
N THR A 8 4.31 8.01 -16.48
CA THR A 8 2.88 7.73 -16.24
C THR A 8 2.79 7.08 -14.86
N ALA A 9 2.51 7.88 -13.84
CA ALA A 9 2.08 7.29 -12.58
C ALA A 9 0.76 6.57 -12.89
N SER A 10 0.83 5.23 -12.99
CA SER A 10 -0.33 4.35 -13.11
C SER A 10 -1.37 4.81 -12.08
N THR A 11 -2.65 4.67 -12.36
CA THR A 11 -3.73 5.03 -11.39
C THR A 11 -3.42 4.45 -10.01
N LEU A 12 -2.89 3.23 -9.96
CA LEU A 12 -2.38 2.58 -8.76
C LEU A 12 -1.24 3.37 -8.07
N GLY A 13 -0.25 3.85 -8.82
CA GLY A 13 0.86 4.66 -8.27
C GLY A 13 0.39 5.98 -7.67
N ARG A 14 -0.62 6.63 -8.28
CA ARG A 14 -1.26 7.83 -7.70
C ARG A 14 -2.03 7.51 -6.43
N ILE A 15 -2.85 6.45 -6.45
CA ILE A 15 -3.59 5.99 -5.28
C ILE A 15 -2.64 5.62 -4.12
N LEU A 16 -1.55 4.92 -4.41
CA LEU A 16 -0.54 4.57 -3.41
C LEU A 16 0.18 5.80 -2.84
N ALA A 17 0.44 6.83 -3.65
CA ALA A 17 1.02 8.08 -3.16
C ALA A 17 0.06 8.80 -2.20
N THR A 18 -1.24 8.86 -2.52
CA THR A 18 -2.26 9.44 -1.65
C THR A 18 -2.45 8.64 -0.36
N CYS A 19 -2.49 7.32 -0.45
CA CYS A 19 -2.66 6.40 0.68
C CYS A 19 -1.33 5.96 1.32
N SER A 20 -0.26 6.72 1.11
CA SER A 20 1.12 6.35 1.48
C SER A 20 1.30 6.11 2.97
N LYS A 21 0.56 6.85 3.82
CA LYS A 21 0.53 6.65 5.27
C LYS A 21 0.01 5.25 5.62
N GLN A 22 -1.20 4.92 5.15
CA GLN A 22 -1.84 3.63 5.41
C GLN A 22 -1.06 2.47 4.79
N ALA A 23 -0.46 2.70 3.61
CA ALA A 23 0.39 1.71 2.95
C ALA A 23 1.66 1.40 3.77
N LYS A 24 2.26 2.43 4.36
CA LYS A 24 3.41 2.27 5.26
C LYS A 24 3.04 1.55 6.54
N ASP A 25 1.91 1.90 7.15
CA ASP A 25 1.44 1.28 8.40
C ASP A 25 1.15 -0.21 8.17
N TYR A 26 0.42 -0.56 7.10
CA TYR A 26 0.17 -1.95 6.71
C TYR A 26 1.47 -2.71 6.39
N GLY A 27 2.36 -2.13 5.59
CA GLY A 27 3.64 -2.74 5.25
C GLY A 27 4.53 -2.99 6.48
N SER A 28 4.51 -2.09 7.46
CA SER A 28 5.28 -2.23 8.71
C SER A 28 4.74 -3.36 9.59
N CYS A 29 3.42 -3.50 9.67
CA CYS A 29 2.77 -4.60 10.37
C CYS A 29 3.13 -5.95 9.73
N VAL A 30 3.00 -6.06 8.40
CA VAL A 30 3.35 -7.29 7.66
C VAL A 30 4.84 -7.62 7.82
N ALA A 31 5.73 -6.63 7.69
CA ALA A 31 7.17 -6.82 7.83
C ALA A 31 7.57 -7.33 9.23
N SER A 32 6.87 -6.90 10.27
CA SER A 32 7.10 -7.34 11.66
C SER A 32 6.60 -8.76 11.92
N LYS A 33 5.76 -9.30 11.04
CA LYS A 33 5.06 -10.58 11.21
C LYS A 33 5.37 -11.60 10.12
N VAL A 34 6.39 -11.36 9.29
CA VAL A 34 6.79 -12.21 8.13
C VAL A 34 6.94 -13.70 8.49
N HIS A 35 7.41 -14.01 9.70
CA HIS A 35 7.62 -15.39 10.13
C HIS A 35 6.32 -16.13 10.52
N GLU A 36 5.25 -15.40 10.88
CA GLU A 36 3.96 -15.92 11.34
C GLU A 36 2.82 -15.16 10.65
N VAL A 37 2.89 -15.01 9.32
CA VAL A 37 1.81 -14.37 8.54
C VAL A 37 0.58 -15.28 8.60
N GLU A 38 -0.28 -14.99 9.57
CA GLU A 38 -1.63 -15.52 9.65
C GLU A 38 -2.62 -14.57 8.97
N ARG A 39 -3.75 -15.10 8.49
CA ARG A 39 -4.81 -14.25 7.96
C ARG A 39 -5.30 -13.33 9.09
N ASP A 40 -5.61 -12.09 8.72
CA ASP A 40 -6.14 -11.05 9.61
C ASP A 40 -5.17 -10.43 10.63
N ILE A 41 -3.87 -10.80 10.65
CA ILE A 41 -2.91 -10.26 11.62
C ILE A 41 -2.68 -8.75 11.50
N CYS A 42 -2.81 -8.20 10.29
CA CYS A 42 -2.75 -6.76 10.00
C CYS A 42 -4.09 -6.25 9.45
N LEU A 43 -5.20 -6.88 9.84
CA LEU A 43 -6.53 -6.59 9.29
C LEU A 43 -6.92 -5.12 9.48
N LYS A 44 -6.60 -4.53 10.63
CA LYS A 44 -6.93 -3.13 10.94
C LYS A 44 -6.26 -2.17 9.96
N GLU A 45 -4.96 -2.35 9.72
CA GLU A 45 -4.15 -1.55 8.82
C GLU A 45 -4.54 -1.81 7.37
N PHE A 46 -4.87 -3.06 7.03
CA PHE A 46 -5.39 -3.44 5.73
C PHE A 46 -6.73 -2.75 5.43
N LEU A 47 -7.67 -2.75 6.38
CA LEU A 47 -8.96 -2.08 6.22
C LEU A 47 -8.79 -0.56 6.06
N ALA A 48 -7.87 0.05 6.79
CA ALA A 48 -7.55 1.47 6.64
C ALA A 48 -6.97 1.78 5.25
N LEU A 49 -6.04 0.95 4.76
CA LEU A 49 -5.47 1.08 3.41
C LEU A 49 -6.55 0.88 2.35
N LYS A 50 -7.36 -0.18 2.47
CA LYS A 50 -8.47 -0.49 1.56
C LYS A 50 -9.46 0.66 1.49
N SER A 51 -9.91 1.18 2.64
CA SER A 51 -10.85 2.30 2.69
C SER A 51 -10.28 3.53 1.98
N CYS A 52 -9.00 3.84 2.21
CA CYS A 52 -8.34 4.93 1.50
C CYS A 52 -8.36 4.69 -0.02
N MET A 53 -7.86 3.54 -0.48
CA MET A 53 -7.82 3.21 -1.91
C MET A 53 -9.20 3.26 -2.58
N GLN A 54 -10.23 2.78 -1.90
CA GLN A 54 -11.61 2.79 -2.39
C GLN A 54 -12.21 4.20 -2.47
N HIS A 55 -11.72 5.15 -1.68
CA HIS A 55 -12.19 6.55 -1.67
C HIS A 55 -11.30 7.47 -2.54
N THR A 56 -10.22 6.96 -3.12
CA THR A 56 -9.24 7.74 -3.90
C THR A 56 -9.41 7.57 -5.42
N VAL A 57 -10.54 7.01 -5.87
CA VAL A 57 -10.90 6.85 -7.29
C VAL A 57 -11.66 8.03 -7.84
#